data_AF-A0AAC8TAN3-F1
#
_entry.id   AF-A0AAC8TAN3-F1
#
_cell.length_a   1.000
_cell.length_b   1.000
_cell.length_c   1.000
_cell.angle_alpha   90.00
_cell.angle_beta   90.00
_cell.angle_gamma   90.00
#
_symmetry.space_group_name_H-M   'P 1'
#
loop_
_entity.id
_entity.type
_entity.pdbx_description
1 polymer ?
#
loop_
_entity_poly.entity_id
_entity_poly.type
_entity_poly.pdbx_seq_one_letter_code
_entity_poly.pdbx_strand_id
1 'polypeptide(L)'
;MSNEADPEDRRTPRESRLKQEHRESILSALKEVHERVHASQPEGSSPKLSQGWVDRRRLLLVDLALHLCEEAVKGETVGTRELAEKVHSVLYVAKDLAPGHALEKAAELVLEALGEGDPDAHVD
;
A
#
# COMPACT_ATOMS: atom_id res chain seq x y z
N MET A 1 -21.22 52.32 -12.21
CA MET A 1 -19.89 52.07 -11.62
C MET A 1 -19.69 50.57 -11.62
N SER A 2 -18.53 50.15 -12.08
CA SER A 2 -18.17 48.78 -12.42
C SER A 2 -18.04 47.87 -11.19
N ASN A 3 -18.51 46.64 -11.37
CA ASN A 3 -17.91 45.35 -11.01
C ASN A 3 -16.96 45.27 -9.80
N GLU A 4 -17.31 44.43 -8.83
CA GLU A 4 -16.36 43.47 -8.24
C GLU A 4 -17.15 42.25 -7.74
N ALA A 5 -17.36 41.31 -8.66
CA ALA A 5 -17.72 39.95 -8.28
C ALA A 5 -16.53 39.33 -7.52
N ASP A 6 -16.84 38.85 -6.32
CA ASP A 6 -15.95 38.12 -5.41
C ASP A 6 -15.15 37.02 -6.16
N PRO A 7 -13.81 37.01 -6.14
CA PRO A 7 -13.02 36.09 -6.97
C PRO A 7 -12.77 34.70 -6.33
N GLU A 8 -13.36 34.37 -5.18
CA GLU A 8 -13.05 33.11 -4.47
C GLU A 8 -13.98 31.92 -4.70
N ASP A 9 -14.84 31.91 -5.74
CA ASP A 9 -15.53 30.68 -6.16
C ASP A 9 -14.89 30.05 -7.41
N ARG A 10 -13.55 29.97 -7.42
CA ARG A 10 -12.84 29.01 -8.29
C ARG A 10 -12.62 27.72 -7.53
N ARG A 11 -13.71 27.06 -7.15
CA ARG A 11 -13.65 25.61 -6.87
C ARG A 11 -13.17 24.96 -8.16
N THR A 12 -11.93 24.47 -8.14
CA THR A 12 -11.38 23.60 -9.16
C THR A 12 -12.45 22.55 -9.53
N PRO A 13 -12.72 22.32 -10.82
CA PRO A 13 -13.71 21.33 -11.23
C PRO A 13 -13.41 19.98 -10.57
N ARG A 14 -14.45 19.24 -10.21
CA ARG A 14 -14.45 17.89 -9.64
C ARG A 14 -13.82 16.80 -10.55
N GLU A 15 -12.85 17.17 -11.38
CA GLU A 15 -12.04 16.30 -12.24
C GLU A 15 -10.92 15.57 -11.46
N SER A 16 -10.70 15.92 -10.18
CA SER A 16 -9.64 15.38 -9.32
C SER A 16 -9.88 13.96 -8.78
N ARG A 17 -11.01 13.31 -9.08
CA ARG A 17 -11.32 11.97 -8.56
C ARG A 17 -10.88 10.88 -9.53
N LEU A 18 -10.25 9.82 -9.02
CA LEU A 18 -9.96 8.62 -9.81
C LEU A 18 -11.26 8.09 -10.40
N LYS A 19 -11.36 8.06 -11.73
CA LYS A 19 -12.52 7.53 -12.43
C LYS A 19 -12.73 6.05 -12.11
N GLN A 20 -13.98 5.63 -12.00
CA GLN A 20 -14.33 4.24 -11.71
C GLN A 20 -13.72 3.25 -12.72
N GLU A 21 -13.76 3.58 -14.01
CA GLU A 21 -13.15 2.77 -15.08
C GLU A 21 -11.64 2.56 -14.88
N HIS A 22 -10.92 3.59 -14.44
CA HIS A 22 -9.49 3.48 -14.13
C HIS A 22 -9.25 2.68 -12.85
N ARG A 23 -10.10 2.86 -11.84
CA ARG A 23 -10.05 2.09 -10.59
C ARG A 23 -10.20 0.59 -10.86
N GLU A 24 -11.24 0.21 -11.60
CA GLU A 24 -11.50 -1.19 -11.98
C GLU A 24 -10.36 -1.76 -12.83
N SER A 25 -9.81 -0.98 -13.76
CA SER A 25 -8.65 -1.39 -14.55
C SER A 25 -7.42 -1.66 -13.69
N ILE A 26 -7.13 -0.81 -12.69
CA ILE A 26 -6.01 -1.01 -11.76
C ILE A 26 -6.26 -2.26 -10.90
N LEU A 27 -7.45 -2.41 -10.32
CA LEU A 27 -7.79 -3.57 -9.49
C LEU A 27 -7.69 -4.88 -10.29
N SER A 28 -8.15 -4.89 -11.54
CA SER A 28 -8.00 -6.03 -12.44
C SER A 28 -6.53 -6.37 -12.69
N ALA A 29 -5.68 -5.37 -12.93
CA ALA A 29 -4.26 -5.58 -13.15
C ALA A 29 -3.55 -6.10 -11.87
N LEU A 30 -3.89 -5.54 -10.70
CA LEU A 30 -3.35 -6.01 -9.42
C LEU A 30 -3.70 -7.48 -9.17
N LYS A 31 -4.96 -7.87 -9.44
CA LYS A 31 -5.40 -9.26 -9.32
C LYS A 31 -4.62 -10.19 -10.25
N GLU A 32 -4.43 -9.81 -11.51
CA GLU A 32 -3.66 -10.60 -12.47
C GLU A 32 -2.20 -10.79 -12.01
N VAL A 33 -1.56 -9.74 -11.50
CA VAL A 33 -0.20 -9.84 -10.97
C VAL A 33 -0.16 -10.72 -9.72
N HIS A 34 -1.14 -10.60 -8.82
CA HIS A 34 -1.24 -11.44 -7.63
C HIS A 34 -1.34 -12.93 -7.98
N GLU A 35 -2.19 -13.29 -8.94
CA GLU A 35 -2.32 -14.68 -9.43
C GLU A 35 -0.97 -15.20 -10.00
N ARG A 36 -0.24 -14.37 -10.75
CA ARG A 36 1.09 -14.73 -11.28
C ARG A 36 2.13 -14.91 -10.17
N VAL A 37 2.10 -14.08 -9.13
CA VAL A 37 2.98 -14.21 -7.96
C VAL A 37 2.73 -15.53 -7.24
N HIS A 38 1.45 -15.88 -7.02
CA HIS A 38 1.07 -17.15 -6.42
C HIS A 38 1.54 -18.35 -7.25
N ALA A 39 1.35 -18.31 -8.57
CA ALA A 39 1.79 -19.36 -9.49
C ALA A 39 3.32 -19.50 -9.56
N SER A 40 4.07 -18.47 -9.15
CA SER A 40 5.54 -18.45 -9.20
C SER A 40 6.22 -18.90 -7.91
N GLN A 41 5.46 -19.26 -6.87
CA GLN A 41 6.02 -19.66 -5.57
C GLN A 41 6.89 -20.93 -5.71
N PRO A 42 8.16 -20.90 -5.25
CA PRO A 42 9.04 -22.06 -5.30
C PRO A 42 8.49 -23.26 -4.51
N GLU A 43 8.53 -24.44 -5.11
CA GLU A 43 8.13 -25.70 -4.46
C GLU A 43 9.11 -26.15 -3.37
N GLY A 44 8.64 -27.05 -2.48
CA GLY A 44 9.45 -27.65 -1.42
C GLY A 44 9.83 -26.69 -0.29
N SER A 45 10.75 -27.06 0.58
CA SER A 45 11.34 -26.16 1.59
C SER A 45 12.69 -25.60 1.11
N SER A 46 13.02 -24.38 1.52
CA SER A 46 14.31 -23.77 1.20
C SER A 46 15.03 -23.36 2.48
N PRO A 47 16.30 -23.78 2.69
CA PRO A 47 17.09 -23.32 3.83
C PRO A 47 17.18 -21.80 3.86
N LYS A 48 17.20 -21.20 5.06
CA LYS A 48 17.35 -19.74 5.22
C LYS A 48 18.59 -19.25 4.47
N LEU A 49 18.48 -18.10 3.80
CA LEU A 49 19.51 -17.48 2.95
C LEU A 49 19.87 -18.24 1.66
N SER A 50 19.28 -19.42 1.39
CA SER A 50 19.40 -20.03 0.06
C SER A 50 18.65 -19.22 -1.00
N GLN A 51 18.99 -19.40 -2.27
CA GLN A 51 18.35 -18.68 -3.37
C GLN A 51 16.82 -18.88 -3.37
N GLY A 52 16.35 -20.12 -3.17
CA GLY A 52 14.92 -20.41 -3.08
C GLY A 52 14.23 -19.80 -1.85
N TRP A 53 14.96 -19.52 -0.76
CA TRP A 53 14.42 -18.76 0.37
C TRP A 53 14.34 -17.26 0.04
N VAL A 54 15.37 -16.70 -0.59
CA VAL A 54 15.39 -15.30 -1.02
C VAL A 54 14.26 -15.03 -2.03
N ASP A 55 14.04 -15.91 -2.99
CA ASP A 55 12.99 -15.75 -4.00
C ASP A 55 11.59 -15.82 -3.38
N ARG A 56 11.36 -16.69 -2.38
CA ARG A 56 10.12 -16.66 -1.59
C ARG A 56 9.92 -15.33 -0.87
N ARG A 57 10.99 -14.77 -0.27
CA ARG A 57 10.90 -13.46 0.40
C ARG A 57 10.60 -12.33 -0.57
N ARG A 58 11.17 -12.37 -1.78
CA ARG A 58 10.85 -11.42 -2.86
C ARG A 58 9.38 -11.52 -3.29
N LEU A 59 8.89 -12.73 -3.55
CA LEU A 59 7.50 -12.94 -3.95
C LEU A 59 6.52 -12.56 -2.84
N LEU A 60 6.83 -12.88 -1.58
CA LEU A 60 6.04 -12.45 -0.42
C LEU A 60 6.01 -10.92 -0.28
N LEU A 61 7.15 -10.24 -0.50
CA LEU A 61 7.20 -8.78 -0.47
C LEU A 61 6.33 -8.17 -1.56
N VAL A 62 6.39 -8.72 -2.79
CA VAL A 62 5.53 -8.28 -3.90
C VAL A 62 4.06 -8.50 -3.56
N ASP A 63 3.70 -9.66 -3.03
CA ASP A 63 2.32 -9.98 -2.66
C ASP A 63 1.75 -9.02 -1.60
N LEU A 64 2.52 -8.73 -0.54
CA LEU A 64 2.11 -7.76 0.48
C LEU A 64 1.99 -6.34 -0.09
N ALA A 65 2.86 -5.96 -1.02
CA ALA A 65 2.75 -4.67 -1.71
C ALA A 65 1.50 -4.60 -2.61
N LEU A 66 1.11 -5.70 -3.28
CA LEU A 66 -0.11 -5.76 -4.07
C LEU A 66 -1.36 -5.60 -3.20
N HIS A 67 -1.41 -6.24 -2.04
CA HIS A 67 -2.50 -6.06 -1.08
C HIS A 67 -2.60 -4.61 -0.58
N LEU A 68 -1.46 -3.95 -0.35
CA LEU A 68 -1.41 -2.53 0.01
C LEU A 68 -1.92 -1.63 -1.13
N CYS A 69 -1.52 -1.92 -2.37
CA CYS A 69 -2.01 -1.21 -3.56
C CYS A 69 -3.52 -1.40 -3.75
N GLU A 70 -4.04 -2.61 -3.56
CA GLU A 70 -5.46 -2.91 -3.68
C GLU A 70 -6.27 -2.11 -2.67
N GLU A 71 -5.82 -2.08 -1.41
CA GLU A 71 -6.44 -1.29 -0.34
C GLU A 71 -6.48 0.20 -0.69
N ALA A 72 -5.35 0.76 -1.14
CA ALA A 72 -5.26 2.16 -1.53
C ALA A 72 -6.17 2.53 -2.72
N VAL A 73 -6.52 1.55 -3.57
CA VAL A 73 -7.28 1.76 -4.80
C VAL A 73 -8.75 1.34 -4.68
N LYS A 74 -9.18 0.58 -3.67
CA LYS A 74 -10.59 0.13 -3.54
C LYS A 74 -11.61 1.27 -3.51
N GLY A 75 -11.20 2.47 -3.09
CA GLY A 75 -12.06 3.66 -3.11
C GLY A 75 -13.04 3.76 -1.95
N GLU A 76 -12.93 2.83 -1.01
CA GLU A 76 -13.53 2.90 0.32
C GLU A 76 -12.62 3.73 1.23
N THR A 77 -13.14 4.18 2.36
CA THR A 77 -12.32 4.79 3.41
C THR A 77 -11.29 3.76 3.85
N VAL A 78 -10.01 4.04 3.59
CA VAL A 78 -8.92 3.16 4.03
C VAL A 78 -8.82 3.25 5.55
N GLY A 79 -9.02 2.14 6.25
CA GLY A 79 -8.85 2.08 7.69
C GLY A 79 -7.41 2.38 8.08
N THR A 80 -7.16 3.46 8.84
CA THR A 80 -5.82 3.87 9.26
C THR A 80 -5.03 2.74 9.92
N ARG A 81 -5.67 1.96 10.80
CA ARG A 81 -5.05 0.79 11.44
C ARG A 81 -4.72 -0.30 10.42
N GLU A 82 -5.65 -0.64 9.53
CA GLU A 82 -5.46 -1.68 8.51
C GLU A 82 -4.33 -1.30 7.54
N LEU A 83 -4.24 -0.02 7.16
CA LEU A 83 -3.15 0.50 6.34
C LEU A 83 -1.81 0.38 7.05
N ALA A 84 -1.73 0.78 8.31
CA ALA A 84 -0.51 0.67 9.11
C ALA A 84 -0.08 -0.80 9.28
N GLU A 85 -1.01 -1.73 9.51
CA GLU A 85 -0.73 -3.17 9.60
C GLU A 85 -0.18 -3.75 8.28
N LYS A 86 -0.71 -3.30 7.14
CA LYS A 86 -0.18 -3.68 5.81
C LYS A 86 1.23 -3.11 5.58
N VAL A 87 1.46 -1.83 5.90
CA VAL A 87 2.78 -1.19 5.80
C VAL A 87 3.80 -1.87 6.72
N HIS A 88 3.42 -2.17 7.97
CA HIS A 88 4.23 -2.96 8.90
C HIS A 88 4.63 -4.30 8.26
N SER A 89 3.68 -5.03 7.68
CA SER A 89 3.93 -6.33 7.07
C SER A 89 4.93 -6.25 5.91
N VAL A 90 4.80 -5.23 5.05
CA VAL A 90 5.75 -4.94 3.96
C VAL A 90 7.16 -4.70 4.52
N LEU A 91 7.30 -3.82 5.51
CA LEU A 91 8.60 -3.49 6.13
C LEU A 91 9.22 -4.71 6.84
N TYR A 92 8.39 -5.47 7.54
CA TYR A 92 8.81 -6.65 8.29
C TYR A 92 9.36 -7.76 7.39
N VAL A 93 8.81 -7.93 6.18
CA VAL A 93 9.37 -8.86 5.19
C VAL A 93 10.57 -8.25 4.46
N ALA A 94 10.55 -6.95 4.17
CA ALA A 94 11.67 -6.27 3.51
C ALA A 94 12.97 -6.33 4.32
N LYS A 95 12.92 -6.40 5.66
CA LYS A 95 14.10 -6.57 6.52
C LYS A 95 14.94 -7.80 6.16
N ASP A 96 14.29 -8.88 5.71
CA ASP A 96 14.95 -10.13 5.33
C ASP A 96 15.75 -9.98 4.01
N LEU A 97 15.42 -8.98 3.18
CA LEU A 97 16.05 -8.71 1.88
C LEU A 97 17.08 -7.55 1.93
N ALA A 98 17.06 -6.74 2.98
CA ALA A 98 17.98 -5.62 3.19
C ALA A 98 18.74 -5.77 4.53
N PRO A 99 19.60 -6.80 4.67
CA PRO A 99 20.36 -6.99 5.89
C PRO A 99 21.22 -5.74 6.20
N GLY A 100 21.35 -5.42 7.49
CA GLY A 100 22.10 -4.25 7.96
C GLY A 100 21.34 -2.92 7.91
N HIS A 101 20.08 -2.92 7.48
CA HIS A 101 19.21 -1.74 7.51
C HIS A 101 18.16 -1.89 8.62
N ALA A 102 17.75 -0.77 9.23
CA ALA A 102 16.84 -0.75 10.37
C ALA A 102 15.35 -0.88 9.97
N LEU A 103 15.02 -1.77 9.03
CA LEU A 103 13.64 -1.95 8.54
C LEU A 103 12.71 -2.58 9.59
N GLU A 104 13.25 -3.43 10.47
CA GLU A 104 12.50 -3.96 11.61
C GLU A 104 12.02 -2.85 12.54
N LYS A 105 12.95 -1.96 12.93
CA LYS A 105 12.63 -0.78 13.74
C LYS A 105 11.63 0.14 13.04
N ALA A 106 11.74 0.32 11.74
CA ALA A 106 10.78 1.10 10.98
C ALA A 106 9.38 0.47 11.00
N ALA A 107 9.28 -0.87 10.93
CA ALA A 107 8.00 -1.57 11.03
C ALA A 107 7.35 -1.37 12.41
N GLU A 108 8.13 -1.49 13.49
CA GLU A 108 7.65 -1.26 14.86
C GLU A 108 7.10 0.16 15.05
N LEU A 109 7.84 1.17 14.57
CA LEU A 109 7.43 2.58 14.64
C LEU A 109 6.10 2.86 13.93
N VAL A 110 5.77 2.14 12.86
CA VAL A 110 4.48 2.29 12.16
C VAL A 110 3.31 1.92 13.07
N LEU A 111 3.45 0.88 13.90
CA LEU A 111 2.39 0.46 14.81
C LEU A 111 2.32 1.35 16.05
N GLU A 112 3.47 1.82 16.55
CA GLU A 112 3.53 2.76 17.68
C GLU A 112 2.84 4.09 17.32
N ALA A 113 3.10 4.61 16.12
CA ALA A 113 2.52 5.87 15.64
C ALA A 113 0.99 5.86 15.54
N LEU A 114 0.33 4.68 15.52
CA LEU A 114 -1.14 4.60 15.58
C LEU A 114 -1.71 5.18 16.88
N GLY A 115 -0.94 5.18 17.97
CA GLY A 115 -1.34 5.79 19.24
C GLY A 115 -1.21 7.31 19.27
N GLU A 116 -0.50 7.90 18.29
CA GLU A 116 -0.24 9.33 18.19
C GLU A 116 -1.18 10.05 17.20
N GLY A 117 -1.88 9.27 16.36
CA GLY A 117 -2.80 9.80 15.35
C GLY A 117 -4.12 10.29 15.92
N ASP A 118 -4.75 11.24 15.23
CA ASP A 118 -6.12 11.66 15.49
C ASP A 118 -7.10 10.62 14.92
N PRO A 119 -7.87 9.89 15.76
CA PRO A 119 -8.80 8.87 15.28
C PRO A 119 -9.97 9.45 14.46
N ASP A 120 -10.23 10.75 14.59
CA ASP A 120 -11.32 11.46 13.88
C ASP A 120 -10.85 12.07 12.56
N ALA A 121 -9.55 12.01 12.25
CA ALA A 121 -9.01 12.47 10.97
C ALA A 121 -9.31 11.47 9.85
N HIS A 122 -10.00 11.95 8.80
CA HIS A 122 -10.32 11.16 7.60
C HIS A 122 -9.81 11.87 6.36
N VAL A 123 -9.33 11.09 5.39
CA VAL A 123 -8.93 11.59 4.07
C VAL A 123 -10.16 11.54 3.16
N ASP A 124 -10.52 12.69 2.58
CA ASP A 124 -11.64 12.89 1.64
C ASP A 124 -11.44 12.23 0.26
#